data_AF-A0A914S1Z8-F1
#
_entry.id   AF-A0A914S1Z8-F1
#
_cell.length_a   1.000
_cell.length_b   1.000
_cell.length_c   1.000
_cell.angle_alpha   90.00
_cell.angle_beta   90.00
_cell.angle_gamma   90.00
#
_symmetry.space_group_name_H-M   'P 1'
#
loop_
_entity.id
_entity.type
_entity.pdbx_description
1 polymer ?
#
loop_
_entity_poly.entity_id
_entity_poly.type
_entity_poly.pdbx_seq_one_letter_code
_entity_poly.pdbx_strand_id
1 'polypeptide(L)' 'MDTEFPGVVATPLGQFKSKEDFNYQQVSCNVNMLKLIQVGFTFTDKDGSLPPSGDVWQFNFQFSLNDD' A
#
# COMPACT_ATOMS: atom_id res chain seq x y z
N MET A 1 3.18 8.16 -5.79
CA MET A 1 3.39 6.72 -5.52
C MET A 1 2.08 6.17 -5.04
N ASP A 2 1.72 4.99 -5.52
CA ASP A 2 0.48 4.31 -5.15
C ASP A 2 0.70 2.81 -5.07
N THR A 3 -0.17 2.09 -4.36
CA THR A 3 -0.03 0.65 -4.11
C THR A 3 -1.33 -0.10 -4.21
N GLU A 4 -1.31 -1.30 -4.79
CA GLU A 4 -2.45 -2.23 -4.80
C GLU A 4 -2.15 -3.43 -3.91
N PHE A 5 -3.11 -3.77 -3.06
CA PHE A 5 -3.01 -4.88 -2.10
C PHE A 5 -4.41 -5.47 -1.84
N PRO A 6 -4.52 -6.67 -1.22
CA PRO A 6 -5.79 -7.38 -1.00
C PRO A 6 -6.79 -6.70 -0.05
N GLY A 7 -6.66 -5.41 0.22
CA GLY A 7 -7.58 -4.63 1.04
C GLY A 7 -7.38 -4.87 2.55
N VAL A 8 -8.49 -5.00 3.26
CA VAL A 8 -8.54 -5.14 4.72
C VAL A 8 -9.29 -6.41 5.07
N VAL A 9 -8.65 -7.31 5.80
CA VAL A 9 -9.19 -8.64 6.13
C VAL A 9 -9.30 -8.88 7.64
N ALA A 10 -8.62 -8.07 8.45
CA ALA A 10 -8.66 -8.17 9.91
C ALA A 10 -8.91 -6.81 10.58
N THR A 11 -9.52 -6.87 11.75
CA THR A 11 -9.73 -5.71 12.64
C THR A 11 -9.07 -6.03 13.98
N PRO A 12 -8.15 -5.20 14.49
CA PRO A 12 -7.47 -5.46 15.75
C PRO A 12 -8.47 -5.35 16.90
N LEU A 13 -8.40 -6.29 17.84
CA LEU A 13 -9.22 -6.30 19.05
C LEU A 13 -8.40 -5.82 20.25
N GLY A 14 -8.98 -4.97 21.08
CA GLY A 14 -8.32 -4.46 22.28
C GLY A 14 -8.82 -3.09 22.73
N GLN A 15 -8.17 -2.55 23.75
CA GLN A 15 -8.36 -1.16 24.15
C GLN A 15 -7.36 -0.28 23.40
N PHE A 16 -7.85 0.76 22.75
CA PHE A 16 -7.05 1.74 22.03
C PHE A 16 -7.11 3.08 22.76
N LYS A 17 -5.98 3.78 22.80
CA LYS A 17 -5.86 5.04 23.55
C LYS A 17 -6.62 6.18 22.88
N SER A 18 -6.78 6.11 21.57
CA SER A 18 -7.51 7.07 20.76
C SER A 18 -7.98 6.43 19.45
N LYS A 19 -8.72 7.20 18.64
CA LYS A 19 -9.14 6.78 17.29
C LYS A 19 -7.94 6.66 16.34
N GLU A 20 -6.95 7.53 16.49
CA GLU A 20 -5.73 7.51 15.69
C GLU A 20 -4.89 6.26 15.99
N ASP A 21 -4.80 5.87 17.26
CA ASP A 21 -4.16 4.62 17.69
C ASP A 21 -4.86 3.41 17.08
N PHE A 22 -6.20 3.35 17.15
CA PHE A 22 -6.98 2.32 16.47
C PHE A 22 -6.72 2.27 14.96
N ASN A 23 -6.75 3.42 14.28
CA ASN A 23 -6.51 3.50 12.84
C ASN A 23 -5.09 3.01 12.46
N TYR A 24 -4.08 3.38 13.25
CA TYR A 24 -2.72 2.90 13.04
C TYR A 24 -2.63 1.37 13.23
N GLN A 25 -3.22 0.84 14.31
CA GLN A 25 -3.23 -0.61 14.54
C GLN A 25 -4.01 -1.35 13.43
N GLN A 26 -5.08 -0.76 12.91
CA GLN A 26 -5.84 -1.29 11.78
C GLN A 26 -4.96 -1.43 10.54
N VAL A 27 -4.22 -0.37 10.18
CA VAL A 27 -3.29 -0.40 9.04
C VAL A 27 -2.15 -1.38 9.29
N SER A 28 -1.48 -1.27 10.44
CA SER A 28 -0.34 -2.11 10.81
C SER A 28 -0.68 -3.61 10.78
N CYS A 29 -1.82 -4.01 11.35
CA CYS A 29 -2.25 -5.41 11.37
C CYS A 29 -2.42 -5.97 9.95
N ASN A 30 -3.08 -5.24 9.05
CA ASN A 30 -3.35 -5.72 7.70
C ASN A 30 -2.09 -5.68 6.82
N VAL A 31 -1.26 -4.63 6.93
CA VAL A 31 -0.01 -4.52 6.19
C VAL A 31 0.97 -5.64 6.58
N ASN A 32 1.04 -6.03 7.85
CA ASN A 32 1.89 -7.13 8.29
C ASN A 32 1.39 -8.50 7.84
N MET A 33 0.10 -8.64 7.57
CA MET A 33 -0.52 -9.91 7.18
C MET A 33 -0.56 -10.14 5.67
N LEU A 34 -0.75 -9.07 4.89
CA LEU A 34 -1.04 -9.17 3.47
C LEU A 34 0.20 -8.95 2.62
N LYS A 35 0.28 -9.68 1.51
CA LYS A 35 1.30 -9.45 0.49
C LYS A 35 0.88 -8.33 -0.46
N LEU A 36 1.87 -7.57 -0.90
CA LEU A 36 1.70 -6.48 -1.86
C LEU A 36 1.50 -7.05 -3.27
N ILE A 37 0.60 -6.45 -4.07
CA ILE A 37 0.35 -6.87 -5.45
C ILE A 37 1.11 -5.96 -6.42
N GLN A 38 0.97 -4.64 -6.25
CA GLN A 38 1.63 -3.65 -7.12
C GLN A 38 2.14 -2.43 -6.35
N VAL A 39 3.18 -1.81 -6.89
CA VAL A 39 3.60 -0.44 -6.52
C VAL A 39 3.83 0.37 -7.79
N GLY A 40 3.15 1.51 -7.87
CA GLY A 40 3.30 2.52 -8.91
C GLY A 40 4.18 3.68 -8.45
N PHE A 41 5.20 4.01 -9.24
CA PHE A 41 6.02 5.21 -9.06
C PHE A 41 5.90 6.12 -10.29
N THR A 42 5.53 7.36 -10.03
CA THR A 42 5.62 8.48 -10.97
C THR A 42 6.61 9.47 -10.41
N PHE A 43 7.59 9.86 -11.21
CA PHE A 43 8.60 10.85 -10.82
C PHE A 43 8.33 12.13 -11.61
N THR A 44 8.33 13.27 -10.90
CA THR A 44 8.15 14.59 -11.49
C THR A 44 9.26 15.51 -11.00
N ASP A 45 9.58 16.55 -11.78
CA ASP A 45 10.42 17.64 -11.30
C ASP A 45 9.66 18.57 -10.33
N LYS A 46 10.34 19.63 -9.87
CA LYS A 46 9.78 20.64 -8.96
C LYS A 46 8.60 21.42 -9.55
N ASP A 47 8.48 21.45 -10.88
CA ASP A 47 7.44 22.18 -11.61
C ASP A 47 6.27 21.24 -12.00
N GLY A 48 6.35 19.96 -11.62
CA GLY A 48 5.32 18.94 -11.88
C GLY A 48 5.45 18.26 -13.24
N SER A 49 6.54 18.48 -13.97
CA SER A 49 6.75 17.90 -15.29
C SER A 49 7.27 16.45 -15.18
N LEU A 50 6.78 15.59 -16.05
CA LEU A 50 7.28 14.22 -16.21
C LEU A 50 8.66 14.23 -16.90
N PRO A 51 9.44 13.13 -16.77
CA PRO A 51 10.64 12.96 -17.58
C PRO A 51 10.30 13.02 -19.08
N PRO A 52 11.25 13.37 -19.98
CA PRO A 52 10.99 13.45 -21.42
C PRO A 52 10.44 12.17 -22.05
N SER A 53 10.73 11.01 -21.46
CA SER A 53 10.18 9.72 -21.87
C SER A 53 8.71 9.52 -21.48
N GLY A 54 8.19 10.30 -20.53
CA GLY A 54 6.84 10.16 -19.99
C GLY A 54 6.66 8.92 -19.12
N ASP A 55 7.75 8.31 -18.65
CA ASP A 55 7.71 7.02 -17.97
C ASP A 55 6.99 7.08 -16.63
N VAL A 56 6.16 6.06 -16.40
CA VAL A 56 5.55 5.72 -15.12
C VAL A 56 5.86 4.25 -14.86
N TRP A 57 6.42 3.95 -13.70
CA TRP A 57 6.84 2.60 -13.37
C TRP A 57 5.78 1.88 -12.55
N GLN A 58 5.41 0.68 -12.99
CA GLN A 58 4.55 -0.22 -12.22
C GLN A 58 5.31 -1.51 -11.95
N PHE A 59 5.60 -1.76 -10.69
CA PHE A 59 6.22 -2.99 -10.21
C PHE A 59 5.11 -3.98 -9.87
N ASN A 60 5.11 -5.15 -10.51
CA ASN A 60 4.15 -6.22 -10.26
C ASN A 60 4.86 -7.31 -9.46
N PHE A 61 4.38 -7.56 -8.25
CA PHE A 61 4.96 -8.55 -7.34
C PHE A 61 4.33 -9.92 -7.56
N GLN A 62 5.06 -10.97 -7.17
CA GLN A 62 4.49 -12.31 -7.17
C GLN A 62 3.37 -12.39 -6.14
N PHE A 63 2.20 -12.87 -6.58
CA PHE A 63 1.01 -13.04 -5.76
C PHE A 63 0.22 -14.28 -6.23
N SER A 64 -0.22 -15.12 -5.30
CA SER A 64 -0.98 -16.36 -5.54
C SER A 64 -2.35 -16.28 -4.89
N LEU A 65 -3.42 -16.45 -5.66
CA LEU A 65 -4.79 -16.47 -5.13
C LEU A 65 -5.07 -17.65 -4.18
N ASN A 66 -4.23 -18.69 -4.22
CA ASN A 66 -4.42 -19.88 -3.40
C ASN A 66 -3.58 -19.85 -2.12
N ASP A 67 -2.45 -19.14 -2.13
CA ASP A 67 -1.45 -19.19 -1.07
C ASP A 67 -1.32 -17.86 -0.30
N ASP A 68 -1.83 -16.75 -0.85
CA ASP A 68 -1.67 -15.37 -0.34
C ASP A 68 -2.99 -14.67 0.02
#